data_AF-A0A0C9R9J8-F1
#
_entry.id   AF-A0A0C9R9J8-F1
#
_cell.length_a   1.000
_cell.length_b   1.000
_cell.length_c   1.000
_cell.angle_alpha   90.00
_cell.angle_beta   90.00
_cell.angle_gamma   90.00
#
_symmetry.space_group_name_H-M   'P 1'
#
loop_
_entity.id
_entity.type
_entity.pdbx_description
1 polymer ?
#
loop_
_entity_poly.entity_id
_entity_poly.type
_entity_poly.pdbx_seq_one_letter_code
_entity_poly.pdbx_strand_id
1 'polypeptide(L)'
;MEHPPAAGVDERTAKNRFTSEEARALERMLNVIYTEARHAAEAHRQTRKHIMNWVKPGMTMIEICNELESTARRLIGEDGLKAGLAFPTGCSRNHCAAHYTPNAGDTTVLNYDDITKIDFGTHINGRIIDCAFTLAFNPKFDKLIEAVRDATNTGIKAAGIDVQLCDVGAAVQEVMESYEVEIDGKTYQVKSIRNLNGHSILPYRIHAGKTVPIVRGGEATRMEENEFYAIETFGSTGRGVVHDDSDCSHYMKSFDAGFVPLRLQSSKSLLNTINKNFSASQEFFFNLSMN
;
A
#
# COMPACT_ATOMS: atom_id res chain seq x y z
N MET A 1 -32.59 40.60 3.37
CA MET A 1 -33.35 39.35 3.62
C MET A 1 -32.44 38.22 3.20
N GLU A 2 -31.87 37.50 4.15
CA GLU A 2 -31.15 36.26 3.85
C GLU A 2 -32.20 35.20 3.50
N HIS A 3 -32.05 34.61 2.31
CA HIS A 3 -32.85 33.46 1.95
C HIS A 3 -32.40 32.28 2.83
N PRO A 4 -33.32 31.53 3.45
CA PRO A 4 -32.94 30.32 4.16
C PRO A 4 -32.30 29.34 3.17
N PRO A 5 -31.31 28.55 3.61
CA PRO A 5 -30.72 27.50 2.77
C PRO A 5 -31.80 26.56 2.23
N ALA A 6 -31.59 26.07 1.01
CA ALA A 6 -32.52 25.15 0.37
C ALA A 6 -32.72 23.90 1.25
N ALA A 7 -33.98 23.49 1.42
CA ALA A 7 -34.33 22.32 2.22
C ALA A 7 -33.53 21.08 1.76
N GLY A 8 -32.78 20.48 2.67
CA GLY A 8 -31.95 19.29 2.40
C GLY A 8 -30.45 19.56 2.18
N VAL A 9 -29.99 20.81 2.24
CA VAL A 9 -28.55 21.12 2.25
C VAL A 9 -28.05 21.06 3.69
N ASP A 10 -27.23 20.04 4.00
CA ASP A 10 -26.48 19.99 5.24
C ASP A 10 -25.40 21.08 5.21
N GLU A 11 -25.60 22.16 5.98
CA GLU A 11 -24.63 23.26 6.08
C GLU A 11 -23.39 22.88 6.90
N ARG A 12 -23.35 21.68 7.48
CA ARG A 12 -22.20 21.23 8.26
C ARG A 12 -21.02 20.96 7.33
N THR A 13 -20.01 21.82 7.43
CA THR A 13 -18.72 21.56 6.79
C THR A 13 -17.89 20.59 7.64
N ALA A 14 -16.87 19.97 7.05
CA ALA A 14 -15.91 19.14 7.81
C ALA A 14 -15.27 19.89 9.00
N LYS A 15 -15.25 21.24 9.00
CA LYS A 15 -14.78 22.05 10.13
C LYS A 15 -15.58 21.79 11.42
N ASN A 16 -16.86 21.43 11.30
CA ASN A 16 -17.72 21.16 12.45
C ASN A 16 -17.28 19.90 13.21
N ARG A 17 -16.57 18.97 12.57
CA ARG A 17 -16.04 17.76 13.23
C ARG A 17 -14.94 18.07 14.24
N PHE A 18 -14.23 19.20 14.10
CA PHE A 18 -13.18 19.60 15.03
C PHE A 18 -13.72 20.17 16.35
N THR A 19 -14.93 20.71 16.34
CA THR A 19 -15.55 21.38 17.50
C THR A 19 -16.74 20.62 18.06
N SER A 20 -17.36 19.71 17.30
CA SER A 20 -18.46 18.87 17.77
C SER A 20 -18.02 17.98 18.93
N GLU A 21 -18.70 18.09 20.07
CA GLU A 21 -18.39 17.27 21.25
C GLU A 21 -18.61 15.77 21.01
N GLU A 22 -19.61 15.40 20.20
CA GLU A 22 -19.85 14.01 19.79
C GLU A 22 -18.67 13.46 18.99
N ALA A 23 -18.24 14.19 17.95
CA ALA A 23 -17.10 13.77 17.12
C ALA A 23 -15.81 13.68 17.94
N ARG A 24 -15.56 14.65 18.83
CA ARG A 24 -14.41 14.63 19.75
C ARG A 24 -14.47 13.47 20.75
N ALA A 25 -15.66 13.08 21.21
CA ALA A 25 -15.84 11.93 22.09
C ALA A 25 -15.52 10.62 21.36
N LEU A 26 -16.01 10.45 20.13
CA LEU A 26 -15.67 9.31 19.27
C LEU A 26 -14.16 9.23 19.00
N GLU A 27 -13.52 10.35 18.65
CA GLU A 27 -12.08 10.43 18.41
C GLU A 27 -11.26 9.99 19.64
N ARG A 28 -11.70 10.38 20.86
CA ARG A 28 -11.06 9.95 22.11
C ARG A 28 -11.14 8.43 22.30
N MET A 29 -12.25 7.80 21.91
CA MET A 29 -12.41 6.34 22.01
C MET A 29 -11.47 5.59 21.05
N LEU A 30 -11.14 6.18 19.91
CA LEU A 30 -10.27 5.60 18.89
C LEU A 30 -8.77 5.90 19.12
N ASN A 31 -8.43 6.66 20.16
CA ASN A 31 -7.05 7.11 20.40
C ASN A 31 -6.04 5.95 20.50
N VAL A 32 -6.43 4.81 21.06
CA VAL A 32 -5.58 3.61 21.13
C VAL A 32 -5.24 3.11 19.72
N ILE A 33 -6.26 3.01 18.85
CA ILE A 33 -6.10 2.58 17.46
C ILE A 33 -5.16 3.53 16.70
N TYR A 34 -5.34 4.84 16.88
CA TYR A 34 -4.46 5.82 16.24
C TYR A 34 -3.04 5.77 16.78
N THR A 35 -2.85 5.51 18.07
CA THR A 35 -1.53 5.38 18.68
C THR A 35 -0.80 4.16 18.14
N GLU A 36 -1.47 3.02 18.02
CA GLU A 36 -0.93 1.79 17.40
C GLU A 36 -0.54 2.03 15.94
N ALA A 37 -1.44 2.63 15.14
CA ALA A 37 -1.16 2.97 13.74
C ALA A 37 0.00 3.97 13.61
N ARG A 38 0.08 4.99 14.48
CA ARG A 38 1.17 5.97 14.49
C ARG A 38 2.52 5.33 14.85
N HIS A 39 2.53 4.35 15.75
CA HIS A 39 3.73 3.60 16.09
C HIS A 39 4.21 2.79 14.87
N ALA A 40 3.33 2.02 14.23
CA ALA A 40 3.66 1.30 13.00
C ALA A 40 4.17 2.26 11.89
N ALA A 41 3.54 3.44 11.76
CA ALA A 41 3.92 4.42 10.76
C ALA A 41 5.27 5.08 11.05
N GLU A 42 5.65 5.23 12.32
CA GLU A 42 6.98 5.73 12.70
C GLU A 42 8.07 4.72 12.38
N ALA A 43 7.85 3.44 12.66
CA ALA A 43 8.75 2.37 12.22
C ALA A 43 8.93 2.39 10.70
N HIS A 44 7.83 2.52 9.95
CA HIS A 44 7.87 2.66 8.48
C HIS A 44 8.70 3.87 8.03
N ARG A 45 8.44 5.05 8.61
CA ARG A 45 9.16 6.30 8.30
C ARG A 45 10.67 6.18 8.53
N GLN A 46 11.07 5.59 9.64
CA GLN A 46 12.49 5.42 9.97
C GLN A 46 13.15 4.38 9.05
N THR A 47 12.49 3.24 8.80
CA THR A 47 12.97 2.22 7.86
C THR A 47 13.15 2.80 6.46
N ARG A 48 12.13 3.44 5.88
CA ARG A 48 12.24 3.96 4.51
C ARG A 48 13.31 5.04 4.40
N LYS A 49 13.49 5.88 5.43
CA LYS A 49 14.57 6.88 5.48
C LYS A 49 15.95 6.23 5.45
N HIS A 50 16.14 5.14 6.18
CA HIS A 50 17.39 4.36 6.13
C HIS A 50 17.61 3.77 4.74
N ILE A 51 16.63 3.06 4.21
CA ILE A 51 16.73 2.35 2.93
C ILE A 51 16.97 3.29 1.75
N MET A 52 16.30 4.45 1.69
CA MET A 52 16.57 5.46 0.65
C MET A 52 18.04 5.92 0.63
N ASN A 53 18.70 5.96 1.78
CA ASN A 53 20.11 6.36 1.87
C ASN A 53 21.07 5.20 1.62
N TRP A 54 20.70 3.99 2.03
CA TRP A 54 21.56 2.81 1.99
C TRP A 54 21.60 2.13 0.62
N VAL A 55 20.45 1.95 -0.04
CA VAL A 55 20.36 1.21 -1.32
C VAL A 55 21.19 1.87 -2.41
N LYS A 56 21.91 1.07 -3.20
CA LYS A 56 22.71 1.50 -4.35
C LYS A 56 22.59 0.47 -5.49
N PRO A 57 22.81 0.88 -6.76
CA PRO A 57 22.99 -0.07 -7.84
C PRO A 57 24.16 -1.01 -7.57
N GLY A 58 24.05 -2.26 -8.02
CA GLY A 58 25.00 -3.34 -7.76
C GLY A 58 24.58 -4.28 -6.62
N MET A 59 23.59 -3.92 -5.81
CA MET A 59 23.04 -4.77 -4.76
C MET A 59 22.01 -5.75 -5.33
N THR A 60 22.01 -6.98 -4.84
CA THR A 60 20.96 -7.94 -5.16
C THR A 60 19.64 -7.54 -4.53
N MET A 61 18.52 -7.92 -5.14
CA MET A 61 17.20 -7.67 -4.55
C MET A 61 17.06 -8.34 -3.18
N ILE A 62 17.69 -9.51 -2.98
CA ILE A 62 17.70 -10.23 -1.70
C ILE A 62 18.38 -9.41 -0.60
N GLU A 63 19.56 -8.83 -0.87
CA GLU A 63 20.26 -7.97 0.09
C GLU A 63 19.40 -6.77 0.50
N ILE A 64 18.71 -6.16 -0.47
CA ILE A 64 17.83 -5.01 -0.23
C ILE A 64 16.64 -5.38 0.66
N CYS A 65 15.93 -6.47 0.33
CA CYS A 65 14.81 -6.94 1.12
C CYS A 65 15.26 -7.34 2.54
N ASN A 66 16.36 -8.08 2.68
CA ASN A 66 16.86 -8.51 3.99
C ASN A 66 17.24 -7.31 4.90
N GLU A 67 17.92 -6.31 4.38
CA GLU A 67 18.29 -5.11 5.16
C GLU A 67 17.06 -4.30 5.57
N LEU A 68 16.10 -4.13 4.65
CA LEU A 68 14.84 -3.43 4.92
C LEU A 68 14.04 -4.15 6.00
N GLU A 69 13.84 -5.45 5.85
CA GLU A 69 13.05 -6.24 6.79
C GLU A 69 13.72 -6.35 8.16
N SER A 70 15.04 -6.54 8.21
CA SER A 70 15.82 -6.53 9.47
C SER A 70 15.66 -5.19 10.20
N THR A 71 15.77 -4.08 9.46
CA THR A 71 15.57 -2.73 10.01
C THR A 71 14.15 -2.55 10.52
N ALA A 72 13.14 -2.94 9.72
CA ALA A 72 11.74 -2.81 10.09
C ALA A 72 11.37 -3.66 11.32
N ARG A 73 11.78 -4.93 11.38
CA ARG A 73 11.55 -5.82 12.54
C ARG A 73 12.15 -5.26 13.83
N ARG A 74 13.35 -4.68 13.75
CA ARG A 74 14.00 -4.03 14.90
C ARG A 74 13.28 -2.77 15.35
N LEU A 75 12.86 -1.92 14.41
CA LEU A 75 12.22 -0.64 14.73
C LEU A 75 10.76 -0.79 15.19
N ILE A 76 10.04 -1.80 14.70
CA ILE A 76 8.67 -2.11 15.16
C ILE A 76 8.66 -2.87 16.49
N GLY A 77 9.77 -3.51 16.86
CA GLY A 77 9.84 -4.40 18.01
C GLY A 77 9.01 -5.66 17.80
N GLU A 78 9.38 -6.47 16.80
CA GLU A 78 8.64 -7.67 16.40
C GLU A 78 8.30 -8.59 17.60
N ASP A 79 7.02 -8.94 17.77
CA ASP A 79 6.47 -9.79 18.83
C ASP A 79 5.31 -10.63 18.26
N GLY A 80 5.66 -11.70 17.53
CA GLY A 80 4.69 -12.60 16.91
C GLY A 80 3.63 -11.84 16.11
N LEU A 81 2.35 -12.11 16.39
CA LEU A 81 1.23 -11.43 15.71
C LEU A 81 0.89 -10.05 16.31
N LYS A 82 1.52 -9.63 17.41
CA LYS A 82 1.23 -8.32 18.02
C LYS A 82 1.98 -7.18 17.34
N ALA A 83 3.21 -7.41 16.90
CA ALA A 83 4.01 -6.39 16.22
C ALA A 83 4.90 -7.07 15.19
N GLY A 84 5.00 -6.51 13.98
CA GLY A 84 5.78 -7.13 12.92
C GLY A 84 5.58 -6.50 11.55
N LEU A 85 6.01 -7.22 10.52
CA LEU A 85 5.78 -6.87 9.12
C LEU A 85 4.36 -7.29 8.71
N ALA A 86 3.66 -6.42 7.98
CA ALA A 86 2.29 -6.68 7.55
C ALA A 86 2.23 -7.50 6.25
N PHE A 87 3.22 -7.36 5.39
CA PHE A 87 3.35 -8.06 4.12
C PHE A 87 4.82 -8.05 3.68
N PRO A 88 5.23 -8.89 2.71
CA PRO A 88 6.62 -8.97 2.25
C PRO A 88 7.07 -7.65 1.63
N THR A 89 8.39 -7.48 1.56
CA THR A 89 8.97 -6.30 0.90
C THR A 89 8.85 -6.42 -0.61
N GLY A 90 7.85 -5.78 -1.20
CA GLY A 90 7.75 -5.57 -2.63
C GLY A 90 8.92 -4.70 -3.12
N CYS A 91 9.63 -5.18 -4.13
CA CYS A 91 10.74 -4.48 -4.77
C CYS A 91 10.62 -4.55 -6.30
N SER A 92 9.38 -4.41 -6.79
CA SER A 92 9.01 -4.59 -8.19
C SER A 92 9.71 -3.57 -9.09
N ARG A 93 10.24 -4.02 -10.23
CA ARG A 93 11.12 -3.22 -11.08
C ARG A 93 10.55 -2.99 -12.47
N ASN A 94 10.83 -1.81 -13.01
CA ASN A 94 10.56 -1.45 -14.40
C ASN A 94 9.08 -1.68 -14.73
N HIS A 95 8.79 -2.58 -15.68
CA HIS A 95 7.44 -2.89 -16.14
C HIS A 95 6.58 -3.65 -15.12
N CYS A 96 7.19 -4.36 -14.16
CA CYS A 96 6.48 -5.03 -13.08
C CYS A 96 6.06 -4.00 -12.04
N ALA A 97 4.76 -3.80 -11.83
CA ALA A 97 4.25 -2.70 -11.00
C ALA A 97 4.26 -3.00 -9.50
N ALA A 98 3.88 -4.22 -9.11
CA ALA A 98 3.69 -4.65 -7.73
C ALA A 98 3.91 -6.17 -7.59
N HIS A 99 3.95 -6.66 -6.34
CA HIS A 99 3.96 -8.07 -5.94
C HIS A 99 5.14 -8.93 -6.40
N TYR A 100 6.26 -8.31 -6.78
CA TYR A 100 7.56 -9.00 -6.88
C TYR A 100 8.40 -8.77 -5.62
N THR A 101 8.86 -9.87 -5.03
CA THR A 101 9.97 -9.94 -4.06
C THR A 101 10.82 -11.17 -4.41
N PRO A 102 12.14 -11.15 -4.26
CA PRO A 102 13.02 -12.21 -4.77
C PRO A 102 12.81 -13.55 -4.05
N ASN A 103 12.63 -14.61 -4.84
CA ASN A 103 12.64 -15.99 -4.35
C ASN A 103 14.05 -16.44 -3.91
N ALA A 104 14.16 -17.50 -3.09
CA ALA A 104 15.46 -18.06 -2.75
C ALA A 104 16.24 -18.46 -4.02
N GLY A 105 17.47 -17.97 -4.15
CA GLY A 105 18.30 -18.19 -5.35
C GLY A 105 18.10 -17.16 -6.46
N ASP A 106 17.22 -16.17 -6.29
CA ASP A 106 17.14 -15.03 -7.20
C ASP A 106 18.45 -14.24 -7.17
N THR A 107 19.05 -14.07 -8.34
CA THR A 107 20.33 -13.37 -8.54
C THR A 107 20.16 -11.98 -9.15
N THR A 108 18.93 -11.47 -9.20
CA THR A 108 18.60 -10.16 -9.76
C THR A 108 19.33 -9.04 -9.01
N VAL A 109 20.06 -8.21 -9.76
CA VAL A 109 20.84 -7.08 -9.26
C VAL A 109 20.19 -5.77 -9.67
N LEU A 110 20.02 -4.85 -8.71
CA LEU A 110 19.55 -3.48 -8.95
C LEU A 110 20.55 -2.72 -9.81
N ASN A 111 20.08 -2.14 -10.91
CA ASN A 111 20.87 -1.39 -11.88
C ASN A 111 20.56 0.11 -11.79
N TYR A 112 21.44 0.92 -12.39
CA TYR A 112 21.30 2.38 -12.40
C TYR A 112 20.03 2.86 -13.12
N ASP A 113 19.67 2.19 -14.21
CA ASP A 113 18.50 2.51 -15.03
C ASP A 113 17.19 1.83 -14.57
N ASP A 114 17.19 1.15 -13.41
CA ASP A 114 15.95 0.61 -12.87
C ASP A 114 15.10 1.70 -12.21
N ILE A 115 13.78 1.54 -12.38
CA ILE A 115 12.76 2.20 -11.57
C ILE A 115 12.09 1.15 -10.67
N THR A 116 12.37 1.23 -9.37
CA THR A 116 12.03 0.19 -8.39
C THR A 116 11.01 0.72 -7.40
N LYS A 117 9.90 0.01 -7.25
CA LYS A 117 8.88 0.34 -6.24
C LYS A 117 9.23 -0.44 -4.99
N ILE A 118 9.53 0.27 -3.90
CA ILE A 118 9.75 -0.29 -2.57
C ILE A 118 8.44 -0.15 -1.82
N ASP A 119 7.82 -1.29 -1.57
CA ASP A 119 6.52 -1.39 -0.93
C ASP A 119 6.60 -2.38 0.22
N PHE A 120 6.31 -1.93 1.43
CA PHE A 120 6.41 -2.77 2.62
C PHE A 120 5.48 -2.25 3.69
N GLY A 121 5.00 -3.16 4.54
CA GLY A 121 4.07 -2.83 5.60
C GLY A 121 4.57 -3.18 6.98
N THR A 122 4.15 -2.40 7.96
CA THR A 122 4.37 -2.65 9.40
C THR A 122 3.02 -2.67 10.11
N HIS A 123 2.93 -3.35 11.26
CA HIS A 123 1.71 -3.29 12.07
C HIS A 123 1.96 -3.39 13.57
N ILE A 124 1.00 -2.86 14.34
CA ILE A 124 0.82 -3.12 15.78
C ILE A 124 -0.62 -3.59 15.98
N ASN A 125 -0.82 -4.75 16.61
CA ASN A 125 -2.12 -5.40 16.86
C ASN A 125 -3.02 -5.44 15.62
N GLY A 126 -2.43 -5.73 14.45
CA GLY A 126 -3.11 -5.77 13.17
C GLY A 126 -3.46 -4.41 12.57
N ARG A 127 -3.10 -3.28 13.20
CA ARG A 127 -3.18 -1.94 12.61
C ARG A 127 -2.07 -1.77 11.60
N ILE A 128 -2.39 -2.09 10.35
CA ILE A 128 -1.44 -2.12 9.25
C ILE A 128 -1.18 -0.71 8.75
N ILE A 129 0.08 -0.42 8.48
CA ILE A 129 0.52 0.69 7.66
C ILE A 129 1.02 0.12 6.36
N ASP A 130 0.28 0.42 5.31
CA ASP A 130 0.65 0.18 3.93
C ASP A 130 1.15 1.49 3.33
N CYS A 131 2.40 1.49 2.88
CA CYS A 131 3.01 2.68 2.31
C CYS A 131 4.21 2.31 1.43
N ALA A 132 4.20 2.83 0.21
CA ALA A 132 5.24 2.59 -0.78
C ALA A 132 5.96 3.88 -1.21
N PHE A 133 7.11 3.72 -1.85
CA PHE A 133 7.78 4.79 -2.59
C PHE A 133 8.53 4.21 -3.80
N THR A 134 8.82 5.06 -4.78
CA THR A 134 9.64 4.68 -5.94
C THR A 134 11.08 5.17 -5.77
N LEU A 135 12.03 4.28 -5.98
CA LEU A 135 13.47 4.51 -6.02
C LEU A 135 13.95 4.45 -7.48
N ALA A 136 14.62 5.50 -7.92
CA ALA A 136 15.34 5.53 -9.20
C ALA A 136 16.64 6.32 -9.03
N PHE A 137 17.70 5.90 -9.71
CA PHE A 137 19.00 6.60 -9.68
C PHE A 137 19.24 7.46 -10.92
N ASN A 138 18.58 7.13 -12.03
CA ASN A 138 18.61 7.93 -13.24
C ASN A 138 17.52 9.02 -13.19
N PRO A 139 17.89 10.33 -13.25
CA PRO A 139 16.93 11.45 -13.24
C PRO A 139 15.90 11.42 -14.37
N LYS A 140 16.11 10.61 -15.43
CA LYS A 140 15.13 10.45 -16.51
C LYS A 140 13.73 10.02 -16.03
N PHE A 141 13.64 9.43 -14.83
CA PHE A 141 12.37 9.02 -14.23
C PHE A 141 11.75 10.05 -13.28
N ASP A 142 12.43 11.16 -12.98
CA ASP A 142 11.98 12.11 -11.94
C ASP A 142 10.58 12.65 -12.22
N LYS A 143 10.31 13.04 -13.46
CA LYS A 143 8.99 13.58 -13.87
C LYS A 143 7.89 12.51 -13.85
N LEU A 144 8.23 11.24 -14.10
CA LEU A 144 7.27 10.13 -13.96
C LEU A 144 6.94 9.87 -12.48
N ILE A 145 7.96 9.89 -11.61
CA ILE A 145 7.79 9.75 -10.15
C ILE A 145 6.99 10.93 -9.59
N GLU A 146 7.24 12.14 -10.08
CA GLU A 146 6.48 13.35 -9.73
C GLU A 146 5.00 13.21 -10.10
N ALA A 147 4.69 12.79 -11.33
CA ALA A 147 3.31 12.58 -11.79
C ALA A 147 2.53 11.62 -10.88
N VAL A 148 3.14 10.47 -10.55
CA VAL A 148 2.52 9.47 -9.68
C VAL A 148 2.37 9.98 -8.25
N ARG A 149 3.37 10.71 -7.74
CA ARG A 149 3.30 11.32 -6.41
C ARG A 149 2.18 12.34 -6.31
N ASP A 150 2.02 13.20 -7.32
CA ASP A 150 0.97 14.22 -7.33
C ASP A 150 -0.43 13.61 -7.49
N ALA A 151 -0.56 12.58 -8.32
CA ALA A 151 -1.79 11.80 -8.43
C ALA A 151 -2.16 11.12 -7.11
N THR A 152 -1.21 10.50 -6.41
CA THR A 152 -1.45 9.91 -5.08
C THR A 152 -1.86 10.98 -4.05
N ASN A 153 -1.17 12.12 -4.00
CA ASN A 153 -1.54 13.22 -3.10
C ASN A 153 -2.91 13.81 -3.42
N THR A 154 -3.29 13.85 -4.70
CA THR A 154 -4.63 14.23 -5.14
C THR A 154 -5.67 13.24 -4.65
N GLY A 155 -5.41 11.93 -4.74
CA GLY A 155 -6.26 10.90 -4.16
C GLY A 155 -6.43 11.07 -2.65
N ILE A 156 -5.34 11.32 -1.92
CA ILE A 156 -5.36 11.57 -0.46
C ILE A 156 -6.20 12.81 -0.13
N LYS A 157 -6.07 13.89 -0.91
CA LYS A 157 -6.82 15.13 -0.72
C LYS A 157 -8.30 14.99 -1.05
N ALA A 158 -8.62 14.19 -2.07
CA ALA A 158 -9.99 13.91 -2.49
C ALA A 158 -10.71 12.94 -1.56
N ALA A 159 -9.99 12.04 -0.89
CA ALA A 159 -10.53 11.09 0.06
C ALA A 159 -11.15 11.77 1.29
N GLY A 160 -12.26 11.23 1.79
CA GLY A 160 -12.96 11.74 2.96
C GLY A 160 -14.26 11.00 3.21
N ILE A 161 -14.81 11.16 4.41
CA ILE A 161 -16.11 10.58 4.78
C ILE A 161 -17.18 11.05 3.77
N ASP A 162 -18.03 10.12 3.35
CA ASP A 162 -19.10 10.29 2.35
C ASP A 162 -18.65 10.53 0.91
N VAL A 163 -17.34 10.58 0.64
CA VAL A 163 -16.81 10.68 -0.72
C VAL A 163 -17.01 9.36 -1.46
N GLN A 164 -17.48 9.44 -2.70
CA GLN A 164 -17.60 8.26 -3.56
C GLN A 164 -16.23 7.84 -4.09
N LEU A 165 -15.94 6.54 -4.04
CA LEU A 165 -14.66 5.98 -4.48
C LEU A 165 -14.38 6.30 -5.95
N CYS A 166 -15.40 6.30 -6.82
CA CYS A 166 -15.26 6.70 -8.22
C CYS A 166 -14.81 8.16 -8.41
N ASP A 167 -15.17 9.07 -7.52
CA ASP A 167 -14.79 10.49 -7.60
C ASP A 167 -13.30 10.66 -7.27
N VAL A 168 -12.79 9.89 -6.30
CA VAL A 168 -11.35 9.80 -6.01
C VAL A 168 -10.59 9.31 -7.24
N GLY A 169 -11.06 8.22 -7.88
CA GLY A 169 -10.41 7.68 -9.07
C GLY A 169 -10.43 8.62 -10.28
N ALA A 170 -11.50 9.39 -10.45
CA ALA A 170 -11.56 10.41 -11.50
C ALA A 170 -10.53 11.54 -11.27
N ALA A 171 -10.41 12.03 -10.03
CA ALA A 171 -9.45 13.07 -9.67
C ALA A 171 -7.99 12.59 -9.81
N VAL A 172 -7.70 11.37 -9.37
CA VAL A 172 -6.38 10.73 -9.56
C VAL A 172 -6.02 10.63 -11.04
N GLN A 173 -6.94 10.16 -11.88
CA GLN A 173 -6.69 10.01 -13.31
C GLN A 173 -6.45 11.36 -14.00
N GLU A 174 -7.26 12.37 -13.67
CA GLU A 174 -7.12 13.71 -14.25
C GLU A 174 -5.71 14.26 -14.00
N VAL A 175 -5.22 14.17 -12.76
CA VAL A 175 -3.87 14.64 -12.42
C VAL A 175 -2.81 13.76 -13.08
N MET A 176 -2.91 12.43 -12.98
CA MET A 176 -1.93 11.51 -13.58
C MET A 176 -1.76 11.76 -15.09
N GLU A 177 -2.86 11.83 -15.83
CA GLU A 177 -2.87 11.97 -17.29
C GLU A 177 -2.63 13.41 -17.78
N SER A 178 -2.50 14.38 -16.85
CA SER A 178 -2.04 15.74 -17.19
C SER A 178 -0.53 15.83 -17.40
N TYR A 179 0.23 14.82 -16.97
CA TYR A 179 1.69 14.77 -17.12
C TYR A 179 2.12 14.10 -18.43
N GLU A 180 3.09 14.74 -19.09
CA GLU A 180 3.88 14.17 -20.19
C GLU A 180 5.34 14.02 -19.76
N VAL A 181 5.96 12.89 -20.08
CA VAL A 181 7.35 12.57 -19.74
C VAL A 181 8.13 12.18 -21.00
N GLU A 182 9.41 12.52 -21.06
CA GLU A 182 10.32 12.06 -22.10
C GLU A 182 11.33 11.10 -21.48
N ILE A 183 11.38 9.86 -21.99
CA ILE A 183 12.33 8.84 -21.54
C ILE A 183 12.97 8.24 -22.79
N ASP A 184 14.31 8.30 -22.83
CA ASP A 184 15.13 7.77 -23.93
C ASP A 184 14.70 8.29 -25.32
N GLY A 185 14.40 9.59 -25.41
CA GLY A 185 14.02 10.27 -26.66
C GLY A 185 12.59 10.04 -27.12
N LYS A 186 11.74 9.43 -26.29
CA LYS A 186 10.33 9.20 -26.59
C LYS A 186 9.42 9.83 -25.53
N THR A 187 8.43 10.58 -26.02
CA THR A 187 7.42 11.21 -25.19
C THR A 187 6.26 10.25 -24.90
N TYR A 188 5.79 10.26 -23.66
CA TYR A 188 4.65 9.50 -23.18
C TYR A 188 3.73 10.41 -22.35
N GLN A 189 2.43 10.34 -22.61
CA GLN A 189 1.46 10.71 -21.58
C GLN A 189 1.47 9.61 -20.51
N VAL A 190 1.58 10.00 -19.23
CA VAL A 190 1.54 9.04 -18.12
C VAL A 190 0.13 8.48 -18.01
N LYS A 191 0.01 7.15 -17.91
CA LYS A 191 -1.29 6.47 -17.79
C LYS A 191 -1.44 5.81 -16.44
N SER A 192 -2.59 5.98 -15.79
CA SER A 192 -2.97 5.16 -14.66
C SER A 192 -3.07 3.68 -15.07
N ILE A 193 -2.54 2.77 -14.24
CA ILE A 193 -2.72 1.33 -14.43
C ILE A 193 -4.15 0.96 -14.00
N ARG A 194 -5.06 0.84 -14.97
CA ARG A 194 -6.51 0.81 -14.70
C ARG A 194 -7.03 -0.41 -13.95
N ASN A 195 -6.23 -1.47 -13.81
CA ASN A 195 -6.56 -2.68 -13.06
C ASN A 195 -5.71 -2.85 -11.79
N LEU A 196 -5.09 -1.76 -11.31
CA LEU A 196 -4.58 -1.63 -9.95
C LEU A 196 -5.37 -0.54 -9.22
N ASN A 197 -5.44 -0.64 -7.90
CA ASN A 197 -6.35 0.13 -7.07
C ASN A 197 -5.75 0.28 -5.68
N GLY A 198 -6.12 1.35 -4.96
CA GLY A 198 -6.01 1.34 -3.50
C GLY A 198 -7.12 0.51 -2.87
N HIS A 199 -7.15 0.46 -1.55
CA HIS A 199 -8.07 -0.42 -0.83
C HIS A 199 -8.33 0.01 0.61
N SER A 200 -9.47 -0.41 1.14
CA SER A 200 -9.73 -0.36 2.59
C SER A 200 -8.87 -1.37 3.34
N ILE A 201 -8.52 -1.07 4.58
CA ILE A 201 -7.73 -1.89 5.50
C ILE A 201 -8.53 -2.16 6.77
N LEU A 202 -8.47 -3.39 7.28
CA LEU A 202 -9.01 -3.80 8.57
C LEU A 202 -7.93 -4.46 9.43
N PRO A 203 -8.15 -4.65 10.73
CA PRO A 203 -7.21 -5.37 11.59
C PRO A 203 -6.82 -6.72 10.99
N TYR A 204 -5.52 -6.90 10.76
CA TYR A 204 -4.94 -8.11 10.18
C TYR A 204 -5.44 -8.46 8.76
N ARG A 205 -6.08 -7.52 8.07
CA ARG A 205 -6.64 -7.70 6.73
C ARG A 205 -6.25 -6.53 5.83
N ILE A 206 -5.21 -6.75 5.03
CA ILE A 206 -4.68 -5.75 4.09
C ILE A 206 -5.76 -5.29 3.10
N HIS A 207 -6.50 -6.22 2.49
CA HIS A 207 -7.60 -5.94 1.58
C HIS A 207 -8.96 -6.20 2.24
N ALA A 208 -9.60 -5.15 2.76
CA ALA A 208 -10.85 -5.24 3.52
C ALA A 208 -12.15 -5.23 2.69
N GLY A 209 -12.06 -5.13 1.36
CA GLY A 209 -13.19 -5.35 0.45
C GLY A 209 -13.62 -4.14 -0.37
N LYS A 210 -13.39 -2.90 0.11
CA LYS A 210 -13.57 -1.70 -0.73
C LYS A 210 -12.29 -1.41 -1.52
N THR A 211 -12.43 -1.10 -2.80
CA THR A 211 -11.33 -0.75 -3.71
C THR A 211 -11.41 0.73 -4.10
N VAL A 212 -10.28 1.43 -4.05
CA VAL A 212 -10.16 2.83 -4.43
C VAL A 212 -9.67 2.87 -5.88
N PRO A 213 -10.52 3.20 -6.87
CA PRO A 213 -10.10 3.27 -8.25
C PRO A 213 -9.08 4.39 -8.47
N ILE A 214 -8.23 4.23 -9.49
CA ILE A 214 -7.27 5.26 -9.95
C ILE A 214 -7.58 5.75 -11.38
N VAL A 215 -8.77 5.38 -11.86
CA VAL A 215 -9.37 5.77 -13.13
C VAL A 215 -10.84 6.11 -12.92
N ARG A 216 -11.41 6.93 -13.80
CA ARG A 216 -12.87 7.16 -13.83
C ARG A 216 -13.62 5.86 -14.13
N GLY A 217 -14.89 5.78 -13.71
CA GLY A 217 -15.81 4.70 -14.09
C GLY A 217 -15.86 3.50 -13.12
N GLY A 218 -15.59 3.72 -11.83
CA GLY A 218 -15.76 2.72 -10.76
C GLY A 218 -17.10 2.80 -10.02
N GLU A 219 -17.20 2.08 -8.90
CA GLU A 219 -18.39 2.08 -8.05
C GLU A 219 -18.59 3.42 -7.30
N ALA A 220 -19.85 3.81 -7.14
CA ALA A 220 -20.28 4.97 -6.34
C ALA A 220 -20.33 4.67 -4.82
N THR A 221 -19.74 3.56 -4.38
CA THR A 221 -19.57 3.20 -2.97
C THR A 221 -18.85 4.32 -2.24
N ARG A 222 -19.28 4.65 -1.02
CA ARG A 222 -18.72 5.76 -0.24
C ARG A 222 -17.70 5.28 0.79
N MET A 223 -16.71 6.14 1.03
CA MET A 223 -15.87 6.04 2.22
C MET A 223 -16.68 6.38 3.47
N GLU A 224 -16.52 5.58 4.51
CA GLU A 224 -17.26 5.71 5.76
C GLU A 224 -16.35 6.17 6.90
N GLU A 225 -16.97 6.72 7.95
CA GLU A 225 -16.25 7.16 9.14
C GLU A 225 -15.48 6.00 9.78
N ASN A 226 -14.24 6.29 10.21
CA ASN A 226 -13.32 5.35 10.89
C ASN A 226 -12.75 4.21 10.03
N GLU A 227 -12.99 4.20 8.72
CA GLU A 227 -12.30 3.31 7.81
C GLU A 227 -10.83 3.73 7.60
N PHE A 228 -9.96 2.74 7.39
CA PHE A 228 -8.56 2.94 7.00
C PHE A 228 -8.42 2.60 5.53
N TYR A 229 -7.64 3.38 4.79
CA TYR A 229 -7.40 3.17 3.36
C TYR A 229 -5.91 3.26 3.03
N ALA A 230 -5.43 2.34 2.20
CA ALA A 230 -4.26 2.55 1.36
C ALA A 230 -4.69 3.35 0.14
N ILE A 231 -4.14 4.56 -0.01
CA ILE A 231 -4.30 5.37 -1.21
C ILE A 231 -3.00 5.27 -1.99
N GLU A 232 -3.04 4.44 -3.02
CA GLU A 232 -1.90 4.14 -3.90
C GLU A 232 -2.30 4.37 -5.35
N THR A 233 -1.33 4.81 -6.15
CA THR A 233 -1.53 5.05 -7.59
C THR A 233 -0.32 4.57 -8.36
N PHE A 234 -0.57 4.14 -9.60
CA PHE A 234 0.45 3.55 -10.44
C PHE A 234 0.41 4.21 -11.82
N GLY A 235 1.47 4.94 -12.16
CA GLY A 235 1.67 5.52 -13.48
C GLY A 235 2.53 4.61 -14.36
N SER A 236 2.19 4.52 -15.64
CA SER A 236 2.88 3.70 -16.62
C SER A 236 3.05 4.43 -17.95
N THR A 237 4.19 4.21 -18.60
CA THR A 237 4.44 4.56 -20.01
C THR A 237 3.97 3.47 -20.98
N GLY A 238 3.48 2.34 -20.46
CA GLY A 238 3.00 1.20 -21.22
C GLY A 238 1.51 1.29 -21.58
N ARG A 239 0.81 0.15 -21.52
CA ARG A 239 -0.63 0.05 -21.84
C ARG A 239 -1.56 0.49 -20.70
N GLY A 240 -1.01 0.81 -19.53
CA GLY A 240 -1.79 1.09 -18.32
C GLY A 240 -2.60 -0.12 -17.85
N VAL A 241 -2.03 -1.33 -17.96
CA VAL A 241 -2.63 -2.61 -17.50
C VAL A 241 -1.52 -3.55 -17.06
N VAL A 242 -1.71 -4.22 -15.94
CA VAL A 242 -0.87 -5.34 -15.50
C VAL A 242 -1.49 -6.68 -15.82
N HIS A 243 -0.66 -7.70 -15.91
CA HIS A 243 -1.02 -9.11 -16.00
C HIS A 243 -0.02 -9.89 -15.15
N ASP A 244 -0.42 -11.07 -14.71
CA ASP A 244 0.47 -11.96 -13.96
C ASP A 244 1.65 -12.36 -14.84
N ASP A 245 2.85 -12.29 -14.26
CA ASP A 245 4.11 -12.65 -14.91
C ASP A 245 5.13 -13.09 -13.85
N SER A 246 6.16 -13.81 -14.27
CA SER A 246 7.23 -14.35 -13.41
C SER A 246 6.74 -15.33 -12.31
N ASP A 247 7.68 -15.79 -11.48
CA ASP A 247 7.38 -16.72 -10.39
C ASP A 247 6.67 -16.03 -9.21
N CYS A 248 5.64 -16.69 -8.67
CA CYS A 248 4.89 -16.19 -7.53
C CYS A 248 5.72 -16.25 -6.23
N SER A 249 5.79 -15.12 -5.54
CA SER A 249 6.49 -14.95 -4.26
C SER A 249 5.57 -14.60 -3.09
N HIS A 250 4.41 -13.99 -3.38
CA HIS A 250 3.46 -13.51 -2.38
C HIS A 250 2.30 -14.50 -2.22
N TYR A 251 2.05 -14.92 -0.98
CA TYR A 251 0.95 -15.82 -0.63
C TYR A 251 0.18 -15.22 0.53
N MET A 252 -1.13 -15.44 0.57
CA MET A 252 -1.95 -15.00 1.69
C MET A 252 -3.03 -16.04 1.96
N LYS A 253 -3.32 -16.26 3.24
CA LYS A 253 -4.48 -17.08 3.62
C LYS A 253 -5.75 -16.31 3.23
N SER A 254 -6.74 -17.00 2.66
CA SER A 254 -8.05 -16.39 2.47
C SER A 254 -8.67 -16.07 3.83
N PHE A 255 -9.04 -14.81 4.06
CA PHE A 255 -9.57 -14.33 5.34
C PHE A 255 -10.83 -15.09 5.77
N ASP A 256 -11.73 -15.33 4.82
CA ASP A 256 -13.04 -15.94 5.05
C ASP A 256 -12.98 -17.48 5.09
N ALA A 257 -11.79 -18.07 4.91
CA ALA A 257 -11.61 -19.50 4.98
C ALA A 257 -11.68 -20.00 6.44
N GLY A 258 -12.69 -20.82 6.72
CA GLY A 258 -12.84 -21.53 7.98
C GLY A 258 -11.77 -22.59 8.22
N PHE A 259 -11.88 -23.31 9.33
CA PHE A 259 -11.00 -24.44 9.63
C PHE A 259 -11.19 -25.57 8.62
N VAL A 260 -10.09 -26.04 8.02
CA VAL A 260 -10.08 -27.17 7.09
C VAL A 260 -9.25 -28.31 7.68
N PRO A 261 -9.84 -29.49 7.96
CA PRO A 261 -9.09 -30.63 8.47
C PRO A 261 -8.23 -31.26 7.36
N LEU A 262 -6.97 -30.87 7.30
CA LEU A 262 -6.00 -31.45 6.38
C LEU A 262 -5.58 -32.85 6.82
N ARG A 263 -5.41 -33.80 5.89
CA ARG A 263 -4.96 -35.17 6.17
C ARG A 263 -3.46 -35.35 5.99
N LEU A 264 -2.87 -34.74 4.96
CA LEU A 264 -1.43 -34.81 4.67
C LEU A 264 -0.62 -34.08 5.75
N GLN A 265 0.38 -34.76 6.31
CA GLN A 265 1.16 -34.22 7.43
C GLN A 265 1.97 -32.98 7.05
N SER A 266 2.55 -32.95 5.85
CA SER A 266 3.29 -31.79 5.33
C SER A 266 2.40 -30.56 5.22
N SER A 267 1.20 -30.70 4.63
CA SER A 267 0.23 -29.61 4.50
C SER A 267 -0.28 -29.13 5.86
N LYS A 268 -0.53 -30.04 6.82
CA LYS A 268 -0.88 -29.66 8.20
C LYS A 268 0.23 -28.86 8.85
N SER A 269 1.46 -29.34 8.76
CA SER A 269 2.64 -28.69 9.34
C SER A 269 2.78 -27.28 8.79
N LEU A 270 2.65 -27.14 7.47
CA LEU A 270 2.72 -25.85 6.82
C LEU A 270 1.59 -24.90 7.24
N LEU A 271 0.34 -25.35 7.22
CA LEU A 271 -0.79 -24.52 7.65
C LEU A 271 -0.65 -24.10 9.12
N ASN A 272 -0.11 -24.96 9.99
CA ASN A 272 0.19 -24.61 11.37
C ASN A 272 1.29 -23.54 11.48
N THR A 273 2.36 -23.65 10.69
CA THR A 273 3.39 -22.60 10.59
C THR A 273 2.79 -21.28 10.12
N ILE A 274 1.92 -21.32 9.10
CA ILE A 274 1.22 -20.12 8.61
C ILE A 274 0.40 -19.50 9.73
N ASN A 275 -0.51 -20.26 10.36
CA ASN A 275 -1.38 -19.73 11.42
C ASN A 275 -0.62 -19.23 12.66
N LYS A 276 0.58 -19.76 12.93
CA LYS A 276 1.40 -19.37 14.08
C LYS A 276 2.14 -18.05 13.85
N ASN A 277 2.68 -17.86 12.64
CA ASN A 277 3.60 -16.75 12.34
C ASN A 277 2.94 -15.64 11.52
N PHE A 278 1.87 -15.93 10.79
CA PHE A 278 1.15 -14.99 9.95
C PHE A 278 -0.34 -15.00 10.30
N SER A 279 -0.93 -13.82 10.38
CA SER A 279 -2.37 -13.70 10.57
C SER A 279 -3.14 -14.04 9.28
N ALA A 280 -4.46 -14.16 9.38
CA ALA A 280 -5.32 -14.63 8.29
C ALA A 280 -5.33 -13.74 7.04
N SER A 281 -4.69 -12.56 7.03
CA SER A 281 -4.55 -11.70 5.84
C SER A 281 -3.33 -10.77 5.91
N GLN A 282 -2.23 -11.30 6.45
CA GLN A 282 -0.90 -10.81 6.09
C GLN A 282 -0.44 -11.61 4.87
N GLU A 283 0.02 -10.91 3.84
CA GLU A 283 0.79 -11.58 2.81
C GLU A 283 2.09 -12.09 3.45
N PHE A 284 2.55 -13.24 3.01
CA PHE A 284 3.79 -13.82 3.48
C PHE A 284 4.53 -14.46 2.32
N PHE A 285 5.84 -14.48 2.48
CA PHE A 285 6.77 -15.07 1.57
C PHE A 285 7.22 -16.43 2.11
N PHE A 286 7.30 -17.44 1.24
CA PHE A 286 7.85 -18.74 1.58
C PHE A 286 9.38 -18.73 1.46
N ASN A 287 10.09 -18.15 2.44
CA ASN A 287 11.45 -18.60 2.72
C ASN A 287 11.41 -19.54 3.92
N LEU A 288 11.34 -20.84 3.67
CA LEU A 288 11.56 -21.86 4.70
C LEU A 288 13.03 -21.95 5.13
N SER A 289 13.89 -21.01 4.72
CA SER A 289 15.23 -20.83 5.26
C SER A 289 15.22 -20.02 6.57
N MET A 290 14.30 -20.32 7.50
CA MET A 290 14.54 -20.00 8.90
C MET A 290 15.50 -21.06 9.43
N ASN A 291 16.77 -20.69 9.55
CA ASN A 291 17.70 -21.38 10.45
C ASN A 291 17.31 -21.09 11.90
#